data_AF-A0AAW0BKY6-F1
#
_entry.id   AF-A0AAW0BKY6-F1
#
_cell.length_a   1.000
_cell.length_b   1.000
_cell.length_c   1.000
_cell.angle_alpha   90.00
_cell.angle_beta   90.00
_cell.angle_gamma   90.00
#
_symmetry.space_group_name_H-M   'P 1'
#
loop_
_entity.id
_entity.type
_entity.pdbx_description
1 polymer ?
#
loop_
_entity_poly.entity_id
_entity_poly.type
_entity_poly.pdbx_seq_one_letter_code
_entity_poly.pdbx_strand_id
1 'polypeptide(L)'
;ILVRPNKKRDGKNVRLYTAERILTTPGVGLTRGGILLVALLAGGDYSPVRCAPGCGPVISHAIARGGLGDQLLHHASQYPVCTPAFLAFLANWKTALCEEFATDPHGLLGRKYKSISQIIADTPEFPDPRVIFAYVHPVTSFSLHHSAPP
;
A
#
# COMPACT_ATOMS: atom_id res chain seq x y z
N ILE A 1 -9.33 -7.76 11.47
CA ILE A 1 -10.44 -6.95 10.88
C ILE A 1 -11.75 -7.69 11.17
N LEU A 2 -12.73 -7.02 11.76
CA LEU A 2 -14.08 -7.55 11.94
C LEU A 2 -14.98 -6.91 10.87
N VAL A 3 -15.49 -7.72 9.95
CA VAL A 3 -16.41 -7.23 8.91
C VAL A 3 -17.83 -7.63 9.29
N ARG A 4 -18.70 -6.64 9.48
CA ARG A 4 -20.14 -6.90 9.60
C ARG A 4 -20.68 -7.29 8.23
N PRO A 5 -21.26 -8.49 8.05
CA PRO A 5 -21.84 -8.87 6.76
C PRO A 5 -23.03 -7.96 6.43
N ASN A 6 -23.07 -7.43 5.21
CA ASN A 6 -24.13 -6.54 4.75
C ASN A 6 -25.38 -7.34 4.33
N LYS A 7 -26.52 -6.99 4.98
CA LYS A 7 -27.94 -7.34 4.77
C LYS A 7 -28.35 -8.79 4.46
N LYS A 8 -29.29 -9.27 5.30
CA LYS A 8 -30.09 -10.53 5.26
C LYS A 8 -29.33 -11.81 5.59
N ARG A 9 -28.80 -11.92 6.81
CA ARG A 9 -28.69 -13.18 7.55
C ARG A 9 -28.46 -12.85 9.03
N ASP A 10 -29.09 -13.66 9.88
CA ASP A 10 -29.21 -13.54 11.34
C ASP A 10 -28.03 -12.80 12.00
N GLY A 11 -28.33 -11.72 12.73
CA GLY A 11 -27.39 -10.67 13.19
C GLY A 11 -26.35 -11.11 14.24
N LYS A 12 -26.04 -12.41 14.31
CA LYS A 12 -25.19 -13.05 15.32
C LYS A 12 -23.82 -13.49 14.78
N ASN A 13 -23.59 -13.39 13.47
CA ASN A 13 -22.35 -13.87 12.85
C ASN A 13 -21.37 -12.74 12.57
N VAL A 14 -20.14 -12.91 13.02
CA VAL A 14 -19.01 -12.00 12.76
C VAL A 14 -17.95 -12.74 11.95
N ARG A 15 -17.34 -12.07 10.98
CA ARG A 15 -16.18 -12.62 10.25
C ARG A 15 -14.90 -12.15 10.90
N LEU A 16 -14.08 -13.11 11.35
CA LEU A 16 -12.77 -12.86 11.92
C LEU A 16 -11.70 -12.98 10.83
N TYR A 17 -10.91 -11.91 10.67
CA TYR A 17 -9.71 -11.91 9.85
C TYR A 17 -8.51 -11.51 10.71
N THR A 18 -7.50 -12.39 10.77
CA THR A 18 -6.22 -12.10 11.44
C THR A 18 -5.14 -11.78 10.41
N ALA A 19 -4.18 -10.93 10.77
CA ALA A 19 -3.06 -10.59 9.89
C ALA A 19 -2.23 -11.85 9.53
N GLU A 20 -2.02 -12.72 10.52
CA GLU A 20 -1.37 -14.02 10.32
C GLU A 20 -2.08 -14.89 9.28
N ARG A 21 -3.41 -15.01 9.34
CA ARG A 21 -4.17 -15.77 8.33
C ARG A 21 -4.12 -15.12 6.97
N ILE A 22 -4.17 -13.79 6.87
CA ILE A 22 -4.03 -13.08 5.59
C ILE A 22 -2.65 -13.34 4.97
N LEU A 23 -1.60 -13.35 5.78
CA LEU A 23 -0.23 -13.64 5.34
C LEU A 23 -0.03 -15.10 4.93
N THR A 24 -0.57 -16.05 5.70
CA THR A 24 -0.30 -17.48 5.52
C THR A 24 -1.26 -18.19 4.58
N THR A 25 -2.42 -17.59 4.26
CA THR A 25 -3.41 -18.23 3.37
C THR A 25 -2.84 -18.33 1.96
N PRO A 26 -2.78 -19.54 1.37
CA PRO A 26 -2.34 -19.74 -0.01
C PRO A 26 -3.17 -18.89 -0.98
N GLY A 27 -2.49 -18.21 -1.90
CA GLY A 27 -3.14 -17.31 -2.86
C GLY A 27 -3.44 -15.90 -2.33
N VAL A 28 -3.37 -15.65 -1.02
CA VAL A 28 -3.46 -14.29 -0.46
C VAL A 28 -2.05 -13.74 -0.20
N GLY A 29 -1.30 -14.30 0.76
CA GLY A 29 0.12 -13.98 0.92
C GLY A 29 0.45 -12.49 1.13
N LEU A 30 -0.41 -11.73 1.82
CA LEU A 30 -0.23 -10.29 1.97
C LEU A 30 0.36 -9.91 3.33
N THR A 31 1.49 -9.21 3.29
CA THR A 31 2.11 -8.53 4.43
C THR A 31 1.44 -7.19 4.71
N ARG A 32 1.78 -6.53 5.84
CA ARG A 32 1.35 -5.15 6.10
C ARG A 32 1.82 -4.21 4.99
N GLY A 33 3.06 -4.35 4.51
CA GLY A 33 3.58 -3.56 3.40
C GLY A 33 2.88 -3.87 2.08
N GLY A 34 2.55 -5.14 1.83
CA GLY A 34 1.74 -5.53 0.68
C GLY A 34 0.36 -4.87 0.69
N ILE A 35 -0.33 -4.84 1.84
CA ILE A 35 -1.63 -4.16 1.98
C ILE A 35 -1.51 -2.65 1.74
N LEU A 36 -0.44 -2.02 2.26
CA LEU A 36 -0.12 -0.61 1.98
C LEU A 36 0.00 -0.38 0.47
N LEU A 37 0.74 -1.23 -0.24
CA LEU A 37 0.91 -1.09 -1.68
C LEU A 37 -0.40 -1.27 -2.45
N VAL A 38 -1.26 -2.21 -2.03
CA VAL A 38 -2.62 -2.34 -2.59
C VAL A 38 -3.42 -1.06 -2.42
N ALA A 39 -3.39 -0.45 -1.24
CA ALA A 39 -4.10 0.80 -0.98
C ALA A 39 -3.60 1.96 -1.85
N LEU A 40 -2.29 2.07 -2.07
CA LEU A 40 -1.69 3.09 -2.93
C LEU A 40 -2.06 2.90 -4.42
N LEU A 41 -2.10 1.66 -4.90
CA LEU A 41 -2.32 1.35 -6.32
C LEU A 41 -3.80 1.25 -6.71
N ALA A 42 -4.57 0.50 -5.93
CA ALA A 42 -5.98 0.26 -6.21
C ALA A 42 -6.89 1.42 -5.77
N GLY A 43 -6.37 2.30 -4.90
CA GLY A 43 -7.10 3.36 -4.25
C GLY A 43 -7.48 2.97 -2.82
N GLY A 44 -7.14 3.85 -1.88
CA GLY A 44 -7.55 3.79 -0.48
C GLY A 44 -8.28 5.06 -0.09
N ASP A 45 -8.70 5.12 1.17
CA ASP A 45 -9.44 6.24 1.76
C ASP A 45 -8.61 7.53 1.89
N TYR A 46 -7.30 7.43 2.08
CA TYR A 46 -6.41 8.59 2.17
C TYR A 46 -5.99 9.18 0.81
N SER A 47 -6.29 8.53 -0.32
CA SER A 47 -5.89 9.03 -1.64
C SER A 47 -7.06 9.76 -2.31
N PRO A 48 -6.98 11.08 -2.53
CA PRO A 48 -8.06 11.84 -3.18
C PRO A 48 -8.21 11.48 -4.67
N VAL A 49 -7.16 10.95 -5.29
CA VAL A 49 -7.13 10.59 -6.72
C VAL A 49 -6.55 9.18 -6.86
N ARG A 50 -7.08 8.42 -7.82
CA ARG A 50 -6.54 7.11 -8.20
C ARG A 50 -5.36 7.31 -9.16
N CYS A 51 -4.14 7.15 -8.66
CA CYS A 51 -2.92 7.41 -9.45
C CYS A 51 -2.65 6.37 -10.56
N ALA A 52 -3.20 5.17 -10.45
CA ALA A 52 -3.00 4.11 -11.46
C ALA A 52 -4.35 3.62 -12.03
N PRO A 53 -5.02 4.39 -12.93
CA PRO A 53 -6.18 3.92 -13.67
C PRO A 53 -5.91 2.56 -14.34
N GLY A 54 -6.84 1.61 -14.18
CA GLY A 54 -6.66 0.25 -14.68
C GLY A 54 -5.86 -0.69 -13.77
N CYS A 55 -5.17 -0.20 -12.73
CA CYS A 55 -4.55 -1.04 -11.71
C CYS A 55 -5.59 -1.49 -10.67
N GLY A 56 -6.36 -2.53 -10.98
CA GLY A 56 -7.40 -3.05 -10.09
C GLY A 56 -6.86 -3.83 -8.88
N PRO A 57 -7.75 -4.33 -7.99
CA PRO A 57 -7.37 -5.16 -6.85
C PRO A 57 -6.54 -6.39 -7.22
N VAL A 58 -6.80 -7.00 -8.39
CA VAL A 58 -6.06 -8.18 -8.87
C VAL A 58 -4.60 -7.85 -9.21
N ILE A 59 -4.40 -6.75 -9.96
CA ILE A 59 -3.08 -6.33 -10.43
C ILE A 59 -2.24 -5.83 -9.24
N SER A 60 -2.85 -5.01 -8.39
CA SER A 60 -2.20 -4.51 -7.17
C SER A 60 -1.86 -5.63 -6.19
N HIS A 61 -2.73 -6.64 -6.02
CA HIS A 61 -2.45 -7.82 -5.20
C HIS A 61 -1.25 -8.61 -5.73
N ALA A 62 -1.16 -8.82 -7.04
CA ALA A 62 -0.04 -9.52 -7.67
C ALA A 62 1.29 -8.82 -7.37
N ILE A 63 1.35 -7.50 -7.57
CA ILE A 63 2.55 -6.69 -7.29
C ILE A 63 2.86 -6.59 -5.80
N ALA A 64 1.84 -6.55 -4.94
CA ALA A 64 2.01 -6.48 -3.49
C ALA A 64 2.76 -7.68 -2.90
N ARG A 65 2.77 -8.82 -3.61
CA ARG A 65 3.54 -10.01 -3.22
C ARG A 65 5.03 -9.91 -3.57
N GLY A 66 5.44 -8.91 -4.36
CA GLY A 66 6.82 -8.66 -4.79
C GLY A 66 7.71 -7.93 -3.77
N GLY A 67 7.21 -7.66 -2.55
CA GLY A 67 8.01 -7.08 -1.47
C GLY A 67 8.28 -5.56 -1.57
N LEU A 68 7.96 -4.90 -2.68
CA LEU A 68 8.07 -3.44 -2.81
C LEU A 68 7.28 -2.69 -1.72
N GLY A 69 6.13 -3.24 -1.32
CA GLY A 69 5.33 -2.66 -0.23
C GLY A 69 6.03 -2.75 1.13
N ASP A 70 6.77 -3.82 1.39
CA ASP A 70 7.52 -4.01 2.64
C ASP A 70 8.76 -3.10 2.69
N GLN A 71 9.45 -2.91 1.56
CA GLN A 71 10.52 -1.91 1.45
C GLN A 71 9.99 -0.51 1.76
N LEU A 72 8.87 -0.13 1.15
CA LEU A 72 8.24 1.17 1.39
C LEU A 72 7.87 1.35 2.86
N LEU A 73 7.23 0.35 3.45
CA LEU A 73 6.83 0.35 4.85
C LEU A 73 8.03 0.49 5.79
N HIS A 74 9.11 -0.26 5.52
CA HIS A 74 10.32 -0.21 6.33
C HIS A 74 10.92 1.20 6.32
N HIS A 75 11.17 1.78 5.14
CA HIS A 75 11.76 3.12 5.03
C HIS A 75 10.85 4.20 5.64
N ALA A 76 9.54 4.17 5.37
CA ALA A 76 8.60 5.11 5.97
C ALA A 76 8.52 4.98 7.50
N SER A 77 8.87 3.82 8.07
CA SER A 77 8.93 3.64 9.52
C SER A 77 10.22 4.17 10.15
N GLN A 78 11.29 4.35 9.38
CA GLN A 78 12.60 4.80 9.87
C GLN A 78 12.81 6.31 9.72
N TYR A 79 12.21 6.93 8.70
CA TYR A 79 12.42 8.34 8.40
C TYR A 79 11.21 9.22 8.76
N PRO A 80 11.43 10.48 9.18
CA PRO A 80 10.36 11.48 9.21
C PRO A 80 9.83 11.78 7.80
N VAL A 81 8.59 12.28 7.74
CA VAL A 81 7.92 12.64 6.50
C VAL A 81 8.71 13.70 5.72
N CYS A 82 8.77 13.56 4.40
CA CYS A 82 9.40 14.53 3.48
C CYS A 82 10.89 14.84 3.72
N THR A 83 11.64 13.99 4.42
CA THR A 83 13.10 14.15 4.46
C THR A 83 13.72 13.96 3.08
N PRO A 84 14.81 14.68 2.72
CA PRO A 84 15.48 14.51 1.42
C PRO A 84 15.88 13.05 1.13
N ALA A 85 16.35 12.33 2.14
CA ALA A 85 16.69 10.91 2.04
C ALA A 85 15.47 10.04 1.69
N PHE A 86 14.32 10.29 2.34
CA PHE A 86 13.09 9.56 2.04
C PHE A 86 12.57 9.87 0.63
N LEU A 87 12.62 11.13 0.20
CA LEU A 87 12.20 11.52 -1.16
C LEU A 87 13.09 10.90 -2.24
N ALA A 88 14.41 10.84 -2.02
CA ALA A 88 15.33 10.15 -2.92
C ALA A 88 15.05 8.64 -2.99
N PHE A 89 14.81 8.00 -1.84
CA PHE A 89 14.37 6.61 -1.80
C PHE A 89 13.06 6.42 -2.58
N LEU A 90 12.08 7.32 -2.39
CA LEU A 90 10.77 7.22 -3.01
C LEU A 90 10.85 7.31 -4.55
N ALA A 91 11.74 8.16 -5.06
CA ALA A 91 12.02 8.24 -6.50
C ALA A 91 12.57 6.91 -7.05
N ASN A 92 13.55 6.31 -6.37
CA ASN A 92 14.11 5.01 -6.77
C ASN A 92 13.06 3.88 -6.67
N TRP A 93 12.29 3.88 -5.59
CA TRP A 93 11.20 2.94 -5.36
C TRP A 93 10.13 3.02 -6.45
N LYS A 94 9.77 4.24 -6.87
CA LYS A 94 8.84 4.49 -7.96
C LYS A 94 9.36 3.93 -9.29
N THR A 95 10.65 4.12 -9.58
CA THR A 95 11.28 3.54 -10.78
C THR A 95 11.20 2.02 -10.78
N ALA A 96 11.54 1.37 -9.66
CA ALA A 96 11.43 -0.09 -9.54
C ALA A 96 9.98 -0.57 -9.72
N LEU A 97 9.00 0.13 -9.16
CA LEU A 97 7.58 -0.17 -9.37
C LEU A 97 7.17 -0.05 -10.84
N CYS A 98 7.63 0.99 -11.55
CA CYS A 98 7.39 1.13 -12.99
C CYS A 98 8.00 -0.03 -13.78
N GLU A 99 9.22 -0.46 -13.43
CA GLU A 99 9.87 -1.61 -14.06
C GLU A 99 9.06 -2.90 -13.88
N GLU A 100 8.52 -3.15 -12.68
CA GLU A 100 7.62 -4.30 -12.46
C GLU A 100 6.44 -4.30 -13.44
N PHE A 101 5.81 -3.14 -13.66
CA PHE A 101 4.72 -3.02 -14.63
C PHE A 101 5.19 -3.12 -16.08
N ALA A 102 6.35 -2.55 -16.42
CA ALA A 102 6.81 -2.44 -17.80
C ALA A 102 7.40 -3.75 -18.35
N THR A 103 8.16 -4.47 -17.52
CA THR A 103 8.95 -5.63 -17.95
C THR A 103 8.57 -6.93 -17.22
N ASP A 104 7.89 -6.85 -16.06
CA ASP A 104 7.55 -7.99 -15.20
C ASP A 104 8.77 -8.90 -14.91
N PRO A 105 9.89 -8.33 -14.42
CA PRO A 105 11.16 -9.04 -14.30
C PRO A 105 11.07 -10.23 -13.33
N HIS A 106 10.21 -10.14 -12.32
CA HIS A 106 9.99 -11.18 -11.33
C HIS A 106 8.79 -12.10 -11.65
N GLY A 107 8.12 -11.90 -12.79
CA GLY A 107 6.97 -12.73 -13.20
C GLY A 107 5.76 -12.65 -12.26
N LEU A 108 5.61 -11.54 -11.53
CA LEU A 108 4.55 -11.33 -10.56
C LEU A 108 3.19 -11.16 -11.24
N LEU A 109 3.19 -10.48 -12.38
CA LEU A 109 1.99 -10.06 -13.10
C LEU A 109 1.54 -11.06 -14.16
N GLY A 110 2.48 -11.88 -14.67
CA GLY A 110 2.27 -12.82 -15.78
C GLY A 110 2.10 -12.14 -17.14
N ARG A 111 2.09 -10.80 -17.19
CA ARG A 111 2.08 -9.97 -18.40
C ARG A 111 2.52 -8.54 -18.07
N LYS A 112 2.87 -7.80 -19.11
CA LYS A 112 3.32 -6.40 -19.02
C LYS A 112 2.14 -5.43 -19.07
N TYR A 113 2.18 -4.38 -18.25
CA TYR A 113 1.20 -3.31 -18.16
C TYR A 113 1.87 -1.95 -18.42
N LYS A 114 2.44 -1.79 -19.63
CA LYS A 114 3.18 -0.58 -20.03
C LYS A 114 2.39 0.71 -19.86
N SER A 115 1.09 0.70 -20.11
CA SER A 115 0.22 1.87 -19.91
C SER A 115 0.15 2.30 -18.44
N ILE A 116 0.04 1.33 -17.52
CA ILE A 116 0.04 1.62 -16.07
C ILE A 116 1.41 2.14 -15.65
N SER A 117 2.50 1.52 -16.13
CA SER A 117 3.86 2.02 -15.88
C SER A 117 4.03 3.47 -16.32
N GLN A 118 3.56 3.82 -17.53
CA GLN A 118 3.70 5.16 -18.07
C GLN A 118 2.90 6.18 -17.26
N ILE A 119 1.64 5.87 -16.92
CA ILE A 119 0.81 6.76 -16.10
C ILE A 119 1.46 7.01 -14.74
N ILE A 120 2.01 5.98 -14.09
CA ILE A 120 2.72 6.12 -12.82
C ILE A 120 3.95 7.01 -13.00
N ALA A 121 4.77 6.78 -14.04
CA ALA A 121 5.95 7.59 -14.32
C ALA A 121 5.59 9.07 -14.51
N ASP A 122 4.55 9.34 -15.29
CA ASP A 122 4.07 10.69 -15.65
C ASP A 122 3.33 11.40 -14.50
N THR A 123 3.04 10.71 -13.40
CA THR A 123 2.39 11.30 -12.21
C THR A 123 3.45 11.66 -11.16
N PRO A 124 4.01 12.88 -11.15
CA PRO A 124 5.14 13.23 -10.27
C PRO A 124 4.79 13.16 -8.79
N GLU A 125 3.52 13.40 -8.42
CA GLU A 125 3.06 13.36 -7.03
C GLU A 125 2.90 11.93 -6.48
N PHE A 126 2.96 10.90 -7.34
CA PHE A 126 2.79 9.52 -6.89
C PHE A 126 4.12 8.86 -6.52
N PRO A 127 4.18 8.14 -5.37
CA PRO A 127 3.18 8.14 -4.30
C PRO A 127 3.31 9.38 -3.39
N ASP A 128 2.18 9.93 -2.91
CA ASP A 128 2.22 11.10 -2.01
C ASP A 128 2.77 10.66 -0.63
N PRO A 129 3.90 11.22 -0.15
CA PRO A 129 4.46 10.90 1.15
C PRO A 129 3.45 10.99 2.30
N ARG A 130 2.51 11.95 2.25
CA ARG A 130 1.51 12.14 3.30
C ARG A 130 0.52 10.99 3.35
N VAL A 131 0.14 10.44 2.20
CA VAL A 131 -0.75 9.27 2.10
C VAL A 131 -0.07 8.05 2.68
N ILE A 132 1.23 7.86 2.38
CA ILE A 132 2.02 6.75 2.96
C ILE A 132 2.05 6.88 4.49
N PHE A 133 2.38 8.07 5.00
CA PHE A 133 2.51 8.30 6.43
C PHE A 133 1.17 8.21 7.17
N ALA A 134 0.04 8.51 6.54
CA ALA A 134 -1.28 8.30 7.13
C ALA A 134 -1.56 6.81 7.47
N TYR A 135 -1.01 5.88 6.69
CA TYR A 135 -1.07 4.44 6.97
C TYR A 135 0.03 3.95 7.92
N VAL A 136 1.24 4.50 7.78
CA VAL A 136 2.43 4.01 8.51
C VAL A 136 2.46 4.53 9.94
N HIS A 137 2.16 5.82 10.13
CA HIS A 137 2.14 6.56 11.39
C HIS A 137 0.78 7.26 11.58
N PRO A 138 -0.30 6.48 11.77
CA PRO A 138 -1.63 7.06 11.97
C PRO A 138 -1.67 7.92 13.23
N VAL A 139 -2.48 8.97 13.21
CA VAL A 139 -2.79 9.71 14.44
C VAL A 139 -3.58 8.78 15.37
N THR A 140 -3.01 8.53 16.54
CA THR A 140 -3.63 7.70 17.58
C THR A 140 -3.90 8.56 18.83
N SER A 141 -4.61 8.00 19.81
CA SER A 141 -4.83 8.66 21.10
C SER A 141 -3.53 9.05 21.82
N PHE A 142 -2.41 8.36 21.55
CA PHE A 142 -1.09 8.70 22.11
C PHE A 142 -0.42 9.88 21.38
N SER A 143 -0.78 10.14 20.13
CA SER A 143 -0.10 11.12 19.27
C SER A 143 -0.30 12.57 19.72
N LEU A 144 -1.33 12.87 20.51
CA LEU A 144 -1.69 14.24 20.93
C LEU A 144 -1.27 14.60 22.36
N HIS A 145 -0.84 13.64 23.20
CA HIS A 145 -0.58 13.91 24.63
C HIS A 145 0.91 14.17 24.96
N HIS A 146 1.79 14.37 23.97
CA HIS A 146 3.19 14.76 24.23
C HIS A 146 3.33 16.27 24.50
N SER A 147 2.43 16.82 25.30
CA SER A 147 2.70 18.02 26.10
C SER A 147 3.03 17.51 27.49
N ALA A 148 4.30 17.15 27.73
CA ALA A 148 4.75 16.83 29.07
C ALA A 148 4.48 18.05 29.98
N PRO A 149 3.89 17.88 31.18
CA PRO A 149 3.90 18.94 32.17
C PRO A 149 5.34 19.17 32.68
N PRO A 150 5.67 20.40 33.12
CA PRO A 150 7.03 20.82 33.48
C PRO A 150 7.63 20.05 34.65
#